data_AF-A0A2N6QNK7-F1
#
_entry.id   AF-A0A2N6QNK7-F1
#
_cell.length_a   1.000
_cell.length_b   1.000
_cell.length_c   1.000
_cell.angle_alpha   90.00
_cell.angle_beta   90.00
_cell.angle_gamma   90.00
#
_symmetry.space_group_name_H-M   'P 1'
#
loop_
_entity.id
_entity.type
_entity.pdbx_description
1 polymer ?
#
loop_
_entity_poly.entity_id
_entity_poly.type
_entity_poly.pdbx_seq_one_letter_code
_entity_poly.pdbx_strand_id
1 'polypeptide(L)'
;MKVKVKHNYLLTCCVLILAMLCILSIYGPIHFKQQQTERETEVKRHLVQIRLAEEKYRMATGGYTASFDTLIRRGLLADSLRFVPHTNHKQFEIETAMQLTKSGRQLPLMECRAYYADFLQGLDKQSIQQLIDDENAAGRFPGLKIGDLNTSNNNAGNWE
;
A
#
# COMPACT_ATOMS: atom_id res chain seq x y z
N MET A 1 27.70 30.31 -51.12
CA MET A 1 28.29 29.80 -49.86
C MET A 1 27.80 28.38 -49.62
N LYS A 2 28.66 27.37 -49.75
CA LYS A 2 28.31 25.97 -49.47
C LYS A 2 28.41 25.75 -47.96
N VAL A 3 27.28 25.62 -47.28
CA VAL A 3 27.25 25.25 -45.86
C VAL A 3 27.83 23.84 -45.75
N LYS A 4 29.11 23.71 -45.38
CA LYS A 4 29.69 22.43 -44.97
C LYS A 4 29.04 22.08 -43.64
N VAL A 5 27.88 21.42 -43.67
CA VAL A 5 27.29 20.79 -42.49
C VAL A 5 28.27 19.68 -42.09
N LYS A 6 29.21 20.02 -41.21
CA LYS A 6 30.24 19.12 -40.72
C LYS A 6 29.54 18.04 -39.89
N HIS A 7 29.92 16.78 -40.06
CA HIS A 7 29.49 15.62 -39.26
C HIS A 7 29.35 15.91 -37.75
N ASN A 8 30.10 16.88 -37.21
CA ASN A 8 29.94 17.42 -35.86
C ASN A 8 28.52 17.92 -35.54
N TYR A 9 27.83 18.64 -36.43
CA TYR A 9 26.45 19.10 -36.15
C TYR A 9 25.47 17.93 -36.06
N LEU A 10 25.65 16.92 -36.91
CA LEU A 10 24.88 15.68 -36.85
C LEU A 10 25.15 14.94 -35.53
N LEU A 11 26.42 14.84 -35.12
CA LEU A 11 26.83 14.29 -33.83
C LEU A 11 26.21 15.06 -32.65
N THR A 12 26.25 16.39 -32.67
CA THR A 12 25.63 17.22 -31.63
C THR A 12 24.12 17.01 -31.58
N CYS A 13 23.45 16.91 -32.72
CA CYS A 13 22.02 16.63 -32.78
C CYS A 13 21.69 15.23 -32.21
N CYS A 14 22.48 14.20 -32.56
CA CYS A 14 22.34 12.86 -31.97
C CYS A 14 22.54 12.86 -30.45
N VAL A 15 23.52 13.60 -29.93
CA VAL A 15 23.75 13.72 -28.48
C VAL A 15 22.57 14.41 -27.78
N LEU A 16 22.00 15.47 -28.38
CA LEU A 16 20.84 16.16 -27.82
C LEU A 16 19.58 15.29 -27.83
N ILE A 17 19.36 14.54 -28.91
CA ILE A 17 18.24 13.59 -29.00
C ILE A 17 18.42 12.48 -27.96
N LEU A 18 19.62 11.92 -27.84
CA LEU A 18 19.91 10.89 -26.83
C LEU A 18 19.72 11.41 -25.41
N ALA A 19 20.18 12.63 -25.11
CA ALA A 19 19.97 13.28 -23.82
C ALA A 19 18.47 13.47 -23.52
N MET A 20 17.68 13.89 -24.51
CA MET A 20 16.23 14.03 -24.38
C MET A 20 15.55 12.68 -24.10
N LEU A 21 15.93 11.62 -24.82
CA LEU A 21 15.40 10.26 -24.62
C LEU A 21 15.74 9.71 -23.23
N CYS A 22 16.95 9.97 -22.74
CA CYS A 22 17.34 9.59 -21.37
C CYS A 22 16.50 10.30 -20.31
N ILE A 23 16.23 11.61 -20.48
CA ILE A 23 15.38 12.38 -19.56
C ILE A 23 13.96 11.81 -19.53
N LEU A 24 13.37 11.53 -20.69
CA LEU A 24 12.03 10.95 -20.81
C LEU A 24 11.92 9.57 -20.17
N SER A 25 12.92 8.71 -20.38
CA SER A 25 12.96 7.35 -19.82
C SER A 25 13.04 7.33 -18.28
N ILE A 26 13.66 8.35 -17.69
CA ILE A 26 13.86 8.43 -16.23
C ILE A 26 12.66 9.08 -15.54
N TYR A 27 11.99 10.05 -16.17
CA TYR A 27 10.96 10.86 -15.52
C TYR A 27 9.67 10.07 -15.19
N GLY A 28 9.21 9.20 -16.08
CA GLY A 28 8.01 8.36 -15.87
C GLY A 28 8.06 7.52 -14.59
N PRO A 29 9.05 6.61 -14.43
CA PRO A 29 9.11 5.72 -13.27
C PRO A 29 9.37 6.45 -11.95
N ILE A 30 10.05 7.61 -11.96
CA ILE A 30 10.29 8.39 -10.74
C ILE A 30 8.99 9.00 -10.21
N HIS A 31 8.18 9.58 -11.09
CA HIS A 31 6.93 10.23 -10.71
C HIS A 31 5.94 9.22 -10.08
N PHE A 32 5.79 8.05 -10.70
CA PHE A 32 4.95 6.99 -10.15
C PHE A 32 5.43 6.56 -8.76
N LYS A 33 6.73 6.30 -8.59
CA LYS A 33 7.30 5.88 -7.29
C LYS A 33 7.09 6.91 -6.19
N GLN A 34 7.20 8.20 -6.51
CA GLN A 34 6.96 9.28 -5.54
C GLN A 34 5.51 9.27 -5.07
N GLN A 35 4.56 9.25 -6.01
CA GLN A 35 3.13 9.22 -5.68
C GLN A 35 2.74 7.93 -4.95
N GLN A 36 3.25 6.77 -5.39
CA GLN A 36 3.05 5.51 -4.69
C GLN A 36 3.50 5.61 -3.23
N THR A 37 4.71 6.10 -2.98
CA THR A 37 5.27 6.22 -1.63
C THR A 37 4.40 7.13 -0.74
N GLU A 38 3.99 8.29 -1.26
CA GLU A 38 3.13 9.23 -0.54
C GLU A 38 1.80 8.58 -0.13
N ARG A 39 1.11 7.96 -1.09
CA ARG A 39 -0.18 7.30 -0.83
C ARG A 39 -0.04 6.12 0.13
N GLU A 40 1.02 5.33 -0.02
CA GLU A 40 1.33 4.24 0.90
C GLU A 40 1.58 4.74 2.32
N THR A 41 2.30 5.86 2.50
CA THR A 41 2.54 6.43 3.83
C THR A 41 1.24 6.82 4.52
N GLU A 42 0.28 7.42 3.79
CA GLU A 42 -1.03 7.75 4.36
C GLU A 42 -1.84 6.51 4.74
N VAL A 43 -1.87 5.51 3.87
CA VAL A 43 -2.56 4.23 4.12
C VAL A 43 -1.93 3.50 5.31
N LYS A 44 -0.59 3.40 5.36
CA LYS A 44 0.15 2.82 6.49
C LYS A 44 -0.18 3.53 7.80
N ARG A 45 -0.28 4.86 7.79
CA ARG A 45 -0.66 5.65 8.97
C ARG A 45 -2.05 5.26 9.47
N HIS A 46 -3.03 5.11 8.59
CA HIS A 46 -4.39 4.67 8.96
C HIS A 46 -4.38 3.25 9.52
N LEU A 47 -3.69 2.32 8.85
CA LEU A 47 -3.54 0.94 9.33
C LEU A 47 -2.91 0.89 10.72
N VAL A 48 -1.85 1.66 10.99
CA VAL A 48 -1.25 1.73 12.34
C VAL A 48 -2.24 2.25 13.39
N GLN A 49 -3.10 3.22 13.06
CA GLN A 49 -4.14 3.68 14.00
C GLN A 49 -5.20 2.60 14.25
N ILE A 50 -5.61 1.87 13.21
CA ILE A 50 -6.54 0.73 13.33
C ILE A 50 -5.91 -0.36 14.22
N ARG A 51 -4.63 -0.69 13.98
CA ARG A 51 -3.85 -1.61 14.84
C ARG A 51 -3.92 -1.20 16.31
N LEU A 52 -3.63 0.05 16.61
CA LEU A 52 -3.65 0.56 17.99
C LEU A 52 -5.06 0.52 18.61
N ALA A 53 -6.10 0.78 17.83
CA ALA A 53 -7.48 0.72 18.28
C ALA A 53 -7.91 -0.73 18.59
N GLU A 54 -7.59 -1.67 17.70
CA GLU A 54 -7.84 -3.11 17.87
C GLU A 54 -7.08 -3.70 19.06
N GLU A 55 -5.82 -3.30 19.25
CA GLU A 55 -5.03 -3.71 20.41
C GLU A 55 -5.65 -3.24 21.73
N LYS A 56 -6.10 -1.98 21.81
CA LYS A 56 -6.84 -1.47 22.98
C LYS A 56 -8.16 -2.22 23.18
N TYR A 57 -8.87 -2.53 22.11
CA TYR A 57 -10.11 -3.30 22.16
C TYR A 57 -9.86 -4.72 22.70
N ARG A 58 -8.83 -5.41 22.21
CA ARG A 58 -8.41 -6.73 22.68
C ARG A 58 -8.04 -6.74 24.15
N MET A 59 -7.32 -5.71 24.63
CA MET A 59 -6.97 -5.61 26.06
C MET A 59 -8.21 -5.53 26.96
N ALA A 60 -9.31 -4.96 26.47
CA ALA A 60 -10.55 -4.81 27.24
C ALA A 60 -11.53 -6.00 27.09
N THR A 61 -11.53 -6.70 25.95
CA THR A 61 -12.55 -7.72 25.63
C THR A 61 -11.99 -9.13 25.47
N GLY A 62 -10.68 -9.29 25.36
CA GLY A 62 -10.01 -10.56 25.12
C GLY A 62 -9.90 -10.97 23.64
N GLY A 63 -10.43 -10.19 22.69
CA GLY A 63 -10.37 -10.48 21.26
C GLY A 63 -10.47 -9.24 20.38
N TYR A 64 -10.31 -9.41 19.07
CA TYR A 64 -10.44 -8.33 18.07
C TYR A 64 -11.89 -8.18 17.59
N THR A 65 -12.19 -7.11 16.85
CA THR A 65 -13.49 -6.93 16.20
C THR A 65 -13.35 -6.68 14.69
N ALA A 66 -14.27 -7.21 13.89
CA ALA A 66 -14.37 -6.90 12.46
C ALA A 66 -15.26 -5.67 12.19
N SER A 67 -15.59 -4.87 13.21
CA SER A 67 -16.55 -3.77 13.10
C SER A 67 -15.92 -2.44 13.51
N PHE A 68 -15.66 -1.59 12.50
CA PHE A 68 -15.20 -0.22 12.74
C PHE A 68 -16.18 0.56 13.61
N ASP A 69 -17.49 0.36 13.47
CA ASP A 69 -18.48 1.04 14.31
C ASP A 69 -18.32 0.69 15.80
N THR A 70 -17.89 -0.54 16.11
CA THR A 70 -17.61 -0.93 17.50
C THR A 70 -16.38 -0.19 18.04
N LEU A 71 -15.31 -0.07 17.25
CA LEU A 71 -14.14 0.72 17.64
C LEU A 71 -14.50 2.21 17.83
N ILE A 72 -15.33 2.76 16.95
CA ILE A 72 -15.71 4.18 16.95
C ILE A 72 -16.66 4.49 18.10
N ARG A 73 -17.70 3.67 18.34
CA ARG A 73 -18.61 3.83 19.48
C ARG A 73 -17.88 3.77 20.83
N ARG A 74 -16.78 3.02 20.90
CA ARG A 74 -15.91 2.93 22.09
C ARG A 74 -14.88 4.06 22.17
N GLY A 75 -14.83 4.97 21.20
CA GLY A 75 -13.88 6.08 21.16
C GLY A 75 -12.43 5.63 20.90
N LEU A 76 -12.22 4.42 20.37
CA LEU A 76 -10.88 3.86 20.12
C LEU A 76 -10.33 4.26 18.75
N LEU A 77 -11.22 4.52 17.80
CA LEU A 77 -10.88 4.91 16.42
C LEU A 77 -11.72 6.12 16.02
N ALA A 78 -11.12 7.09 15.32
CA ALA A 78 -11.85 8.18 14.71
C ALA A 78 -12.61 7.71 13.46
N ASP A 79 -13.79 8.26 13.22
CA ASP A 79 -14.67 7.85 12.12
C ASP A 79 -13.98 7.89 10.75
N SER A 80 -13.21 8.93 10.47
CA SER A 80 -12.52 9.11 9.20
C SER A 80 -11.43 8.06 8.92
N LEU A 81 -10.90 7.39 9.95
CA LEU A 81 -9.80 6.43 9.81
C LEU A 81 -10.26 5.07 9.25
N ARG A 82 -11.57 4.81 9.21
CA ARG A 82 -12.12 3.58 8.60
C ARG A 82 -11.96 3.55 7.07
N PHE A 83 -11.73 4.71 6.46
CA PHE A 83 -11.67 4.87 5.01
C PHE A 83 -10.23 4.84 4.49
N VAL A 84 -10.04 4.20 3.35
CA VAL A 84 -8.77 4.13 2.63
C VAL A 84 -8.51 5.49 1.95
N PRO A 85 -7.38 6.15 2.23
CA PRO A 85 -6.99 7.39 1.53
C PRO A 85 -6.99 7.26 0.01
N HIS A 86 -7.23 8.36 -0.69
CA HIS A 86 -7.31 8.42 -2.17
C HIS A 86 -8.38 7.54 -2.82
N THR A 87 -9.38 7.09 -2.06
CA THR A 87 -10.53 6.33 -2.57
C THR A 87 -11.83 7.14 -2.48
N ASN A 88 -12.87 6.69 -3.20
CA ASN A 88 -14.21 7.24 -3.08
C ASN A 88 -14.92 6.68 -1.84
N HIS A 89 -14.40 6.97 -0.65
CA HIS A 89 -14.90 6.46 0.64
C HIS A 89 -14.93 4.92 0.74
N LYS A 90 -13.99 4.23 0.08
CA LYS A 90 -13.83 2.79 0.28
C LYS A 90 -13.31 2.54 1.70
N GLN A 91 -13.92 1.61 2.42
CA GLN A 91 -13.45 1.22 3.75
C GLN A 91 -12.31 0.21 3.65
N PHE A 92 -11.46 0.18 4.68
CA PHE A 92 -10.54 -0.94 4.86
C PHE A 92 -11.32 -2.25 5.03
N GLU A 93 -10.75 -3.36 4.61
CA GLU A 93 -11.31 -4.68 4.88
C GLU A 93 -10.68 -5.23 6.15
N ILE A 94 -11.48 -5.44 7.19
CA ILE A 94 -11.04 -6.01 8.47
C ILE A 94 -11.73 -7.34 8.71
N GLU A 95 -10.94 -8.34 9.12
CA GLU A 95 -11.38 -9.67 9.46
C GLU A 95 -10.75 -10.13 10.77
N THR A 96 -11.42 -11.04 11.45
CA THR A 96 -10.95 -11.62 12.72
C THR A 96 -11.12 -13.12 12.72
N ALA A 97 -10.17 -13.83 13.29
CA ALA A 97 -10.23 -15.28 13.45
C ALA A 97 -9.86 -15.69 14.89
N MET A 98 -10.31 -16.88 15.30
CA MET A 98 -9.89 -17.50 16.54
C MET A 98 -9.15 -18.79 16.20
N GLN A 99 -7.84 -18.81 16.43
CA GLN A 99 -7.00 -19.97 16.16
C GLN A 99 -6.78 -20.77 17.44
N LEU A 100 -7.00 -22.09 17.40
CA LEU A 100 -6.63 -22.96 18.51
C LEU A 100 -5.13 -23.27 18.43
N THR A 101 -4.37 -22.89 19.44
CA THR A 101 -2.93 -23.20 19.50
C THR A 101 -2.72 -24.67 19.84
N LYS A 102 -1.51 -25.19 19.57
CA LYS A 102 -1.09 -26.54 19.98
C LYS A 102 -1.22 -26.80 21.49
N SER A 103 -1.22 -25.73 22.30
CA SER A 103 -1.41 -25.79 23.76
C SER A 103 -2.87 -25.76 24.19
N GLY A 104 -3.84 -25.75 23.26
CA GLY A 104 -5.27 -25.67 23.56
C GLY A 104 -5.77 -24.27 23.92
N ARG A 105 -4.92 -23.23 23.80
CA ARG A 105 -5.32 -21.83 24.03
C ARG A 105 -5.99 -21.28 22.78
N GLN A 106 -7.06 -20.53 22.95
CA GLN A 106 -7.64 -19.73 21.87
C GLN A 106 -6.77 -18.47 21.67
N LEU A 107 -6.31 -18.26 20.44
CA LEU A 107 -5.55 -17.10 20.03
C LEU A 107 -6.40 -16.25 19.09
N PRO A 108 -6.86 -15.05 19.52
CA PRO A 108 -7.51 -14.12 18.62
C PRO A 108 -6.49 -13.58 17.61
N LEU A 109 -6.89 -13.53 16.35
CA LEU A 109 -6.15 -12.97 15.23
C LEU A 109 -7.01 -11.94 14.50
N MET A 110 -6.37 -10.99 13.85
CA MET A 110 -7.02 -10.04 12.96
C MET A 110 -6.18 -9.82 11.71
N GLU A 111 -6.82 -9.39 10.65
CA GLU A 111 -6.18 -8.83 9.46
C GLU A 111 -6.96 -7.60 9.03
N CYS A 112 -6.26 -6.53 8.67
CA CYS A 112 -6.86 -5.34 8.08
C CYS A 112 -6.07 -4.94 6.84
N ARG A 113 -6.74 -4.76 5.69
CA ARG A 113 -6.10 -4.64 4.38
C ARG A 113 -6.70 -3.56 3.47
N ALA A 114 -5.88 -3.06 2.55
CA ALA A 114 -6.25 -2.19 1.43
C ALA A 114 -5.42 -2.56 0.18
N TYR A 115 -6.06 -2.59 -0.99
CA TYR A 115 -5.43 -3.03 -2.23
C TYR A 115 -4.74 -1.89 -2.98
N TYR A 116 -3.62 -2.19 -3.66
CA TYR A 116 -2.96 -1.22 -4.55
C TYR A 116 -3.92 -0.66 -5.61
N ALA A 117 -4.77 -1.52 -6.17
CA ALA A 117 -5.78 -1.13 -7.16
C ALA A 117 -6.73 -0.03 -6.67
N ASP A 118 -6.97 0.05 -5.35
CA ASP A 118 -7.87 1.04 -4.76
C ASP A 118 -7.16 2.36 -4.53
N PHE A 119 -6.11 2.38 -3.71
CA PHE A 119 -5.51 3.63 -3.27
C PHE A 119 -4.49 4.21 -4.25
N LEU A 120 -3.99 3.43 -5.22
CA LEU A 120 -3.18 3.94 -6.34
C LEU A 120 -4.02 4.30 -7.57
N GLN A 121 -5.36 4.26 -7.48
CA GLN A 121 -6.22 4.62 -8.61
C GLN A 121 -5.89 6.01 -9.18
N GLY A 122 -5.95 6.14 -10.50
CA GLY A 122 -5.61 7.38 -11.20
C GLY A 122 -4.11 7.62 -11.40
N LEU A 123 -3.23 6.75 -10.88
CA LEU A 123 -1.82 6.71 -11.28
C LEU A 123 -1.65 5.87 -12.56
N ASP A 124 -0.41 5.68 -13.00
CA ASP A 124 -0.09 4.90 -14.20
C ASP A 124 -0.56 3.44 -14.07
N LYS A 125 -1.51 3.04 -14.92
CA LYS A 125 -2.17 1.73 -14.84
C LYS A 125 -1.22 0.56 -15.08
N GLN A 126 -0.24 0.72 -15.96
CA GLN A 126 0.73 -0.34 -16.24
C GLN A 126 1.63 -0.58 -15.03
N SER A 127 2.10 0.50 -14.39
CA SER A 127 2.90 0.42 -13.17
C SER A 127 2.11 -0.18 -12.00
N ILE A 128 0.82 0.17 -11.83
CA ILE A 128 -0.04 -0.46 -10.81
C ILE A 128 -0.20 -1.96 -11.09
N GLN A 129 -0.47 -2.34 -12.34
CA GLN A 129 -0.64 -3.76 -12.69
C GLN A 129 0.65 -4.55 -12.46
N GLN A 130 1.81 -3.98 -12.83
CA GLN A 130 3.10 -4.60 -12.59
C GLN A 130 3.34 -4.86 -11.09
N LEU A 131 3.04 -3.89 -10.21
CA LEU A 131 3.15 -4.08 -8.77
C LEU A 131 2.26 -5.22 -8.26
N ILE A 132 1.01 -5.26 -8.75
CA ILE A 132 0.05 -6.31 -8.36
C ILE A 132 0.56 -7.68 -8.83
N ASP A 133 1.04 -7.77 -10.07
CA ASP A 133 1.57 -9.01 -10.63
C ASP A 133 2.83 -9.48 -9.90
N ASP A 134 3.74 -8.55 -9.54
CA ASP A 134 4.96 -8.86 -8.79
C ASP A 134 4.65 -9.40 -7.38
N GLU A 135 3.68 -8.81 -6.67
CA GLU A 135 3.24 -9.31 -5.36
C GLU A 135 2.55 -10.69 -5.48
N ASN A 136 1.65 -10.84 -6.45
CA ASN A 136 0.96 -12.11 -6.70
C ASN A 136 1.93 -13.23 -7.08
N ALA A 137 2.91 -12.94 -7.96
CA ALA A 137 3.93 -13.89 -8.37
C ALA A 137 4.82 -14.32 -7.18
N ALA A 138 5.01 -13.44 -6.21
CA ALA A 138 5.70 -13.75 -4.97
C ALA A 138 4.81 -14.38 -3.88
N GLY A 139 3.52 -14.62 -4.16
CA GLY A 139 2.56 -15.16 -3.19
C GLY A 139 2.26 -14.21 -2.02
N ARG A 140 2.50 -12.90 -2.21
CA ARG A 140 2.24 -11.85 -1.22
C ARG A 140 0.95 -11.12 -1.53
N PHE A 141 0.47 -10.35 -0.56
CA PHE A 141 -0.75 -9.57 -0.70
C PHE A 141 -0.51 -8.33 -1.59
N PRO A 142 -1.29 -8.11 -2.68
CA PRO A 142 -1.11 -6.99 -3.61
C PRO A 142 -1.67 -5.66 -3.06
N GLY A 143 -1.08 -5.21 -1.96
CA GLY A 143 -1.47 -4.00 -1.26
C GLY A 143 -0.79 -3.89 0.09
N LEU A 144 -1.43 -3.15 1.00
CA LEU A 144 -0.95 -2.97 2.36
C LEU A 144 -1.90 -3.69 3.33
N LYS A 145 -1.33 -4.50 4.23
CA LYS A 145 -2.09 -5.16 5.28
C LYS A 145 -1.33 -5.17 6.61
N ILE A 146 -2.08 -5.23 7.69
CA ILE A 146 -1.60 -5.53 9.04
C ILE A 146 -2.26 -6.80 9.54
N GLY A 147 -1.53 -7.57 10.34
CA GLY A 147 -2.05 -8.83 10.86
C GLY A 147 -2.13 -9.94 9.81
N ASP A 148 -2.52 -11.11 10.28
CA ASP A 148 -2.67 -12.32 9.48
C ASP A 148 -3.63 -13.26 10.19
N LEU A 149 -4.58 -13.83 9.44
CA LEU A 149 -5.62 -14.70 10.01
C LEU A 149 -5.15 -16.13 10.27
N ASN A 150 -3.99 -16.53 9.74
CA ASN A 150 -3.48 -17.90 9.80
C ASN A 150 -2.31 -18.04 10.76
N THR A 151 -1.52 -16.97 10.92
CA THR A 151 -0.30 -16.96 11.70
C THR A 151 -0.21 -15.76 12.62
N SER A 152 0.27 -15.98 13.84
CA SER A 152 0.49 -14.88 14.79
C SER A 152 1.75 -14.10 14.42
N ASN A 153 1.58 -12.93 13.81
CA ASN A 153 2.68 -12.02 13.47
C ASN A 153 2.72 -10.76 14.35
N ASN A 154 2.08 -10.80 15.53
CA ASN A 154 1.93 -9.63 16.41
C ASN A 154 1.28 -8.41 15.71
N ASN A 155 0.37 -8.66 14.78
CA ASN A 155 -0.28 -7.64 13.96
C ASN A 155 0.70 -6.74 13.19
N ALA A 156 1.85 -7.29 12.79
CA ALA A 156 2.82 -6.59 11.97
C ALA A 156 2.24 -6.20 10.61
N GLY A 157 2.72 -5.09 10.06
CA GLY A 157 2.44 -4.69 8.69
C GLY A 157 3.28 -5.49 7.69
N ASN A 158 2.80 -5.71 6.48
CA ASN A 158 3.59 -6.36 5.42
C ASN A 158 4.76 -5.51 4.87
N TRP A 159 5.04 -4.37 5.49
CA TRP A 159 6.14 -3.46 5.19
C TRP A 159 7.18 -3.36 6.32
N GLU A 160 6.95 -4.06 7.44
CA GLU A 160 7.84 -4.13 8.61
C GLU A 160 8.77 -5.35 8.49
#